data_AF-A0A370P747-F1
#
_entry.id   AF-A0A370P747-F1
#
_cell.length_a   1.000
_cell.length_b   1.000
_cell.length_c   1.000
_cell.angle_alpha   90.00
_cell.angle_beta   90.00
_cell.angle_gamma   90.00
#
_symmetry.space_group_name_H-M   'P 1'
#
loop_
_entity.id
_entity.type
_entity.pdbx_description
1 polymer ?
#
loop_
_entity_poly.entity_id
_entity_poly.type
_entity_poly.pdbx_seq_one_letter_code
_entity_poly.pdbx_strand_id
1 'polypeptide(L)'
;MAPLIRNISRQEVQWVNSSSSCTYNKICFFRRTKTVVYLADHATIIGHFLIISASNRYNELQDQSIPGFPDARINTSNLLSSFAFGMCACILPLGVLSLLLIFDSFWLERKETRCIQWTWKLGAAAASLFQLAACIVITTIVATQRVQIHGVSADEEAAIRGNWNWISLAYGKDGRTVAGLVFYWIGRVFMFWSTIAMWHCYTYHNIHWPFANHARQRRNHGATEPRSQEGVKVFNYTQL
;
A
#
# COMPACT_ATOMS: atom_id res chain seq x y z
N MET A 1 30.45 -16.44 0.57
CA MET A 1 29.14 -16.66 1.23
C MET A 1 29.03 -15.65 2.35
N ALA A 2 28.03 -14.76 2.34
CA ALA A 2 27.86 -13.75 3.39
C ALA A 2 27.34 -14.43 4.68
N PRO A 3 27.81 -14.04 5.88
CA PRO A 3 27.40 -14.68 7.12
C PRO A 3 25.90 -14.46 7.37
N LEU A 4 25.21 -15.54 7.72
CA LEU A 4 23.82 -15.52 8.15
C LEU A 4 23.76 -14.86 9.54
N ILE A 5 23.29 -13.61 9.62
CA ILE A 5 23.07 -12.92 10.89
C ILE A 5 21.97 -13.68 11.63
N ARG A 6 22.37 -14.43 12.66
CA ARG A 6 21.51 -15.39 13.38
C ARG A 6 20.92 -14.82 14.67
N ASN A 7 21.35 -13.64 15.10
CA ASN A 7 20.95 -13.06 16.37
C ASN A 7 20.84 -11.53 16.24
N ILE A 8 19.64 -11.00 16.45
CA ILE A 8 19.38 -9.57 16.55
C ILE A 8 19.45 -9.22 18.03
N SER A 9 20.32 -8.27 18.41
CA SER A 9 20.30 -7.79 19.79
C SER A 9 19.01 -6.98 20.00
N ARG A 10 18.28 -7.23 21.09
CA ARG A 10 17.05 -6.44 21.43
C ARG A 10 17.33 -4.94 21.56
N GLN A 11 18.59 -4.54 21.69
CA GLN A 11 19.01 -3.14 21.78
C GLN A 11 19.09 -2.42 20.42
N GLU A 12 19.15 -3.14 19.29
CA GLU A 12 19.12 -2.52 17.95
C GLU A 12 17.69 -2.15 17.51
N VAL A 13 16.68 -2.88 18.01
CA VAL A 13 15.25 -2.57 17.84
C VAL A 13 14.82 -1.53 18.88
N GLN A 14 15.47 -0.37 18.90
CA GLN A 14 15.08 0.73 19.77
C GLN A 14 14.14 1.68 19.02
N TRP A 15 13.00 2.01 19.63
CA TRP A 15 12.03 3.03 19.18
C TRP A 15 12.67 4.41 18.94
N VAL A 16 13.83 4.67 19.53
CA VAL A 16 14.62 5.89 19.30
C VAL A 16 15.10 6.00 17.85
N ASN A 17 15.33 4.86 17.18
CA ASN A 17 15.67 4.82 15.77
C ASN A 17 14.47 5.07 14.85
N SER A 18 13.22 4.95 15.31
CA SER A 18 12.02 5.34 14.55
C SER A 18 11.55 6.78 14.83
N SER A 19 12.22 7.50 15.74
CA SER A 19 11.95 8.91 16.05
C SER A 19 12.05 9.82 14.81
N SER A 20 11.20 10.85 14.74
CA SER A 20 11.20 11.87 13.69
C SER A 20 12.57 12.57 13.56
N SER A 21 13.31 12.73 14.67
CA SER A 21 14.66 13.30 14.69
C SER A 21 15.70 12.42 13.97
N CYS A 22 15.51 11.09 13.98
CA CYS A 22 16.33 10.14 13.23
C CYS A 22 15.87 10.00 11.78
N THR A 23 14.55 10.08 11.53
CA THR A 23 13.91 9.96 10.22
C THR A 23 14.14 11.16 9.30
N TYR A 24 14.18 12.37 9.85
CA TYR A 24 14.51 13.59 9.12
C TYR A 24 16.01 13.94 9.15
N ASN A 25 16.86 13.08 9.72
CA ASN A 25 18.30 13.32 9.77
C ASN A 25 18.90 13.33 8.35
N LYS A 26 19.75 14.32 8.06
CA LYS A 26 20.37 14.52 6.73
C LYS A 26 21.37 13.42 6.36
N ILE A 27 21.80 12.61 7.34
CA ILE A 27 22.84 11.58 7.16
C ILE A 27 22.45 10.51 6.11
N CYS A 28 21.17 10.12 6.02
CA CYS A 28 20.67 9.14 5.06
C CYS A 28 19.74 9.78 4.02
N PHE A 29 20.21 9.89 2.77
CA PHE A 29 19.55 10.65 1.70
C PHE A 29 18.11 10.17 1.38
N PHE A 30 17.87 8.86 1.39
CA PHE A 30 16.58 8.29 0.96
C PHE A 30 15.54 8.14 2.06
N ARG A 31 15.88 8.44 3.32
CA ARG A 31 14.99 8.18 4.46
C ARG A 31 13.73 9.06 4.43
N ARG A 32 13.88 10.32 4.05
CA ARG A 32 12.76 11.26 3.88
C ARG A 32 11.83 10.85 2.74
N THR A 33 12.40 10.46 1.60
CA THR A 33 11.62 10.01 0.44
C THR A 33 10.82 8.75 0.77
N LYS A 34 11.43 7.79 1.50
CA LYS A 34 10.72 6.60 1.98
C LYS A 34 9.54 6.97 2.91
N THR A 35 9.74 7.90 3.85
CA THR A 35 8.68 8.33 4.78
C THR A 35 7.51 9.05 4.11
N VAL A 36 7.77 9.94 3.15
CA VAL A 36 6.68 10.62 2.40
C VAL A 36 5.86 9.61 1.60
N VAL A 37 6.55 8.64 1.01
CA VAL A 37 5.92 7.54 0.28
C VAL A 37 5.08 6.66 1.22
N TYR A 38 5.54 6.39 2.44
CA TYR A 38 4.74 5.68 3.45
C TYR A 38 3.50 6.45 3.89
N LEU A 39 3.62 7.76 4.09
CA LEU A 39 2.47 8.58 4.48
C LEU A 39 1.42 8.58 3.36
N ALA A 40 1.87 8.60 2.11
CA ALA A 40 1.00 8.57 0.95
C ALA A 40 0.31 7.21 0.75
N ASP A 41 0.98 6.11 1.11
CA ASP A 41 0.38 4.77 1.07
C ASP A 41 -0.75 4.57 2.11
N HIS A 42 -0.83 5.40 3.16
CA HIS A 42 -1.97 5.37 4.08
C HIS A 42 -3.28 5.82 3.42
N ALA A 43 -3.23 6.60 2.33
CA ALA A 43 -4.44 6.92 1.56
C ALA A 43 -5.06 5.67 0.92
N THR A 44 -4.23 4.68 0.54
CA THR A 44 -4.67 3.40 -0.01
C THR A 44 -5.47 2.59 1.02
N ILE A 45 -5.09 2.66 2.30
CA ILE A 45 -5.77 2.01 3.42
C ILE A 45 -7.18 2.57 3.59
N ILE A 46 -7.33 3.91 3.55
CA ILE A 46 -8.65 4.57 3.63
C ILE A 46 -9.56 4.10 2.48
N GLY A 47 -9.02 4.06 1.26
CA GLY A 47 -9.75 3.54 0.10
C GLY A 47 -10.19 2.09 0.28
N HIS A 48 -9.36 1.25 0.90
CA HIS A 48 -9.67 -0.15 1.19
C HIS A 48 -10.86 -0.28 2.16
N PHE A 49 -10.86 0.49 3.25
CA PHE A 49 -11.97 0.49 4.21
C PHE A 49 -13.29 0.96 3.58
N LEU A 50 -13.24 1.96 2.68
CA LEU A 50 -14.42 2.40 1.94
C LEU A 50 -14.97 1.32 1.01
N ILE A 51 -14.10 0.60 0.30
CA ILE A 51 -14.50 -0.53 -0.56
C ILE A 51 -15.10 -1.68 0.25
N ILE A 52 -14.52 -2.03 1.41
CA ILE A 52 -15.08 -3.05 2.31
C ILE A 52 -16.46 -2.61 2.82
N SER A 53 -16.60 -1.36 3.25
CA SER A 53 -17.88 -0.82 3.69
C SER A 53 -18.93 -0.86 2.57
N ALA A 54 -18.56 -0.52 1.33
CA ALA A 54 -19.44 -0.66 0.18
C ALA A 54 -19.80 -2.14 -0.10
N SER A 55 -18.82 -3.04 -0.04
CA SER A 55 -19.03 -4.48 -0.22
C SER A 55 -20.07 -5.05 0.75
N ASN A 56 -19.95 -4.72 2.04
CA ASN A 56 -20.88 -5.19 3.06
C ASN A 56 -22.32 -4.72 2.79
N ARG A 57 -22.48 -3.46 2.40
CA ARG A 57 -23.79 -2.90 2.04
C ARG A 57 -24.43 -3.58 0.84
N TYR A 58 -23.63 -3.90 -0.19
CA TYR A 58 -24.13 -4.63 -1.36
C TYR A 58 -24.39 -6.11 -1.05
N ASN A 59 -23.66 -6.70 -0.11
CA ASN A 59 -23.95 -8.05 0.37
C ASN A 59 -25.27 -8.10 1.15
N GLU A 60 -25.50 -7.14 2.07
CA GLU A 60 -26.78 -6.99 2.76
C GLU A 60 -27.95 -6.79 1.78
N LEU A 61 -27.72 -6.03 0.70
CA LEU A 61 -28.70 -5.82 -0.36
C LEU A 61 -29.06 -7.14 -1.09
N GLN A 62 -28.10 -8.04 -1.26
CA GLN A 62 -28.32 -9.32 -1.93
C GLN A 62 -29.20 -10.27 -1.10
N ASP A 63 -29.09 -10.19 0.23
CA ASP A 63 -29.86 -11.02 1.16
C ASP A 63 -31.26 -10.44 1.46
N GLN A 64 -31.54 -9.21 1.03
CA GLN A 64 -32.79 -8.52 1.32
C GLN A 64 -33.90 -8.88 0.32
N SER A 65 -35.09 -9.23 0.80
CA SER A 65 -36.28 -9.39 -0.03
C SER A 65 -36.94 -8.05 -0.33
N ILE A 66 -37.45 -7.88 -1.55
CA ILE A 66 -38.12 -6.64 -1.97
C ILE A 66 -39.59 -6.72 -1.56
N PRO A 67 -40.08 -5.82 -0.69
CA PRO A 67 -41.49 -5.80 -0.30
C PRO A 67 -42.40 -5.61 -1.53
N GLY A 68 -43.41 -6.46 -1.68
CA GLY A 68 -44.34 -6.43 -2.81
C GLY A 68 -43.90 -7.23 -4.04
N PHE A 69 -42.65 -7.70 -4.10
CA PHE A 69 -42.14 -8.50 -5.21
C PHE A 69 -41.40 -9.74 -4.70
N PRO A 70 -42.13 -10.81 -4.30
CA PRO A 70 -41.53 -12.00 -3.69
C PRO A 70 -40.61 -12.79 -4.62
N ASP A 71 -40.82 -12.69 -5.94
CA ASP A 71 -39.99 -13.36 -6.94
C ASP A 71 -38.74 -12.56 -7.35
N ALA A 72 -38.64 -11.29 -6.92
CA ALA A 72 -37.51 -10.44 -7.25
C ALA A 72 -36.25 -10.89 -6.51
N ARG A 73 -35.20 -11.20 -7.26
CA ARG A 73 -33.87 -11.54 -6.75
C ARG A 73 -32.85 -10.49 -7.15
N ILE A 74 -32.16 -9.93 -6.17
CA ILE A 74 -31.10 -8.95 -6.39
C ILE A 74 -29.77 -9.69 -6.56
N ASN A 75 -29.02 -9.34 -7.60
CA ASN A 75 -27.70 -9.89 -7.87
C ASN A 75 -26.66 -8.76 -7.99
N THR A 76 -25.74 -8.76 -7.03
CA THR A 76 -24.60 -7.83 -6.93
C THR A 76 -23.25 -8.55 -7.03
N SER A 77 -23.26 -9.83 -7.42
CA SER A 77 -22.07 -10.70 -7.48
C SER A 77 -20.97 -10.14 -8.38
N ASN A 78 -21.33 -9.42 -9.44
CA ASN A 78 -20.39 -8.73 -10.33
C ASN A 78 -19.51 -7.71 -9.60
N LEU A 79 -20.11 -6.87 -8.76
CA LEU A 79 -19.38 -5.87 -7.98
C LEU A 79 -18.60 -6.54 -6.85
N LEU A 80 -19.23 -7.47 -6.12
CA LEU A 80 -18.61 -8.15 -4.98
C LEU A 80 -17.39 -8.99 -5.42
N SER A 81 -17.49 -9.70 -6.54
CA SER A 81 -16.37 -10.45 -7.11
C SER A 81 -15.23 -9.53 -7.58
N SER A 82 -15.56 -8.36 -8.12
CA SER A 82 -14.56 -7.36 -8.52
C SER A 82 -13.82 -6.77 -7.31
N PHE A 83 -14.55 -6.48 -6.24
CA PHE A 83 -13.95 -6.06 -4.97
C PHE A 83 -13.10 -7.17 -4.35
N ALA A 84 -13.57 -8.42 -4.36
CA ALA A 84 -12.81 -9.57 -3.90
C ALA A 84 -11.50 -9.77 -4.70
N PHE A 85 -11.56 -9.63 -6.02
CA PHE A 85 -10.37 -9.65 -6.88
C PHE A 85 -9.39 -8.54 -6.47
N GLY A 86 -9.88 -7.32 -6.22
CA GLY A 86 -9.08 -6.22 -5.72
C GLY A 86 -8.43 -6.49 -4.36
N MET A 87 -9.18 -7.07 -3.41
CA MET A 87 -8.64 -7.44 -2.10
C MET A 87 -7.56 -8.52 -2.22
N CYS A 88 -7.79 -9.58 -3.00
CA CYS A 88 -6.79 -10.63 -3.24
C CYS A 88 -5.53 -10.10 -3.93
N ALA A 89 -5.69 -9.22 -4.93
CA ALA A 89 -4.58 -8.60 -5.63
C ALA A 89 -3.77 -7.62 -4.75
N CYS A 90 -4.36 -7.11 -3.67
CA CYS A 90 -3.73 -6.12 -2.78
C CYS A 90 -3.15 -6.73 -1.50
N ILE A 91 -3.88 -7.58 -0.80
CA ILE A 91 -3.52 -8.00 0.56
C ILE A 91 -2.23 -8.83 0.58
N LEU A 92 -2.07 -9.74 -0.39
CA LEU A 92 -0.87 -10.60 -0.45
C LEU A 92 0.41 -9.79 -0.76
N PRO A 93 0.45 -8.91 -1.78
CA PRO A 93 1.65 -8.13 -2.04
C PRO A 93 1.87 -6.99 -1.06
N LEU A 94 0.80 -6.32 -0.61
CA LEU A 94 0.90 -5.17 0.29
C LEU A 94 1.36 -5.63 1.69
N GLY A 95 0.88 -6.77 2.19
CA GLY A 95 1.34 -7.31 3.47
C GLY A 95 2.83 -7.62 3.47
N VAL A 96 3.33 -8.28 2.42
CA VAL A 96 4.75 -8.61 2.26
C VAL A 96 5.60 -7.34 2.09
N LEU A 97 5.15 -6.39 1.24
CA LEU A 97 5.84 -5.12 1.05
C LEU A 97 5.86 -4.29 2.35
N SER A 98 4.75 -4.21 3.09
CA SER A 98 4.67 -3.45 4.35
C SER A 98 5.63 -4.00 5.41
N LEU A 99 5.70 -5.33 5.55
CA LEU A 99 6.65 -6.00 6.44
C LEU A 99 8.10 -5.68 6.03
N LEU A 100 8.41 -5.72 4.73
CA LEU A 100 9.74 -5.38 4.23
C LEU A 100 10.13 -3.94 4.52
N LEU A 101 9.18 -3.02 4.40
CA LEU A 101 9.39 -1.59 4.66
C LEU A 101 9.60 -1.31 6.16
N ILE A 102 8.93 -2.08 7.03
CA ILE A 102 9.18 -2.07 8.48
C ILE A 102 10.60 -2.60 8.77
N PHE A 103 10.99 -3.73 8.20
CA PHE A 103 12.34 -4.29 8.39
C PHE A 103 13.44 -3.38 7.84
N ASP A 104 13.22 -2.72 6.71
CA ASP A 104 14.14 -1.73 6.11
C ASP A 104 14.29 -0.48 7.00
N SER A 105 13.26 -0.11 7.75
CA SER A 105 13.34 0.99 8.73
C SER A 105 14.19 0.65 9.95
N PHE A 106 14.23 -0.62 10.37
CA PHE A 106 15.07 -1.08 11.48
C PHE A 106 16.50 -1.43 11.06
N TRP A 107 16.74 -1.78 9.78
CA TRP A 107 18.02 -2.37 9.34
C TRP A 107 18.67 -1.63 8.15
N LEU A 108 18.98 -0.35 8.35
CA LEU A 108 19.50 0.56 7.32
C LEU A 108 20.83 0.13 6.67
N GLU A 109 21.64 -0.69 7.35
CA GLU A 109 22.98 -1.12 6.89
C GLU A 109 23.00 -2.54 6.29
N ARG A 110 21.83 -3.14 6.00
CA ARG A 110 21.76 -4.50 5.46
C ARG A 110 22.39 -4.59 4.07
N LYS A 111 23.48 -5.36 3.95
CA LYS A 111 23.95 -5.85 2.64
C LYS A 111 23.03 -6.96 2.15
N GLU A 112 22.14 -6.61 1.23
CA GLU A 112 21.36 -7.61 0.51
C GLU A 112 22.14 -8.18 -0.68
N THR A 113 21.97 -9.48 -0.94
CA THR A 113 22.53 -10.11 -2.16
C THR A 113 21.78 -9.60 -3.39
N ARG A 114 22.46 -9.56 -4.54
CA ARG A 114 21.84 -9.11 -5.81
C ARG A 114 20.57 -9.89 -6.16
N CYS A 115 20.53 -11.20 -5.87
CA CYS A 115 19.35 -12.04 -6.08
C CYS A 115 18.13 -11.51 -5.30
N ILE A 116 18.31 -11.23 -4.01
CA ILE A 116 17.25 -10.69 -3.14
C ILE A 116 16.78 -9.32 -3.64
N GLN A 117 17.69 -8.43 -4.02
CA GLN A 117 17.33 -7.12 -4.57
C GLN A 117 16.47 -7.26 -5.84
N TRP A 118 16.81 -8.18 -6.75
CA TRP A 118 16.03 -8.44 -7.96
C TRP A 118 14.65 -9.01 -7.63
N THR A 119 14.55 -9.93 -6.68
CA THR A 119 13.27 -10.45 -6.20
C THR A 119 12.37 -9.33 -5.69
N TRP A 120 12.91 -8.38 -4.93
CA TRP A 120 12.14 -7.23 -4.47
C TRP A 120 11.70 -6.32 -5.61
N LYS A 121 12.62 -6.00 -6.53
CA LYS A 121 12.33 -5.13 -7.67
C LYS A 121 11.21 -5.71 -8.55
N LEU A 122 11.32 -7.00 -8.88
CA LEU A 122 10.34 -7.70 -9.71
C LEU A 122 9.02 -7.93 -8.96
N GLY A 123 9.08 -8.27 -7.66
CA GLY A 123 7.90 -8.45 -6.83
C GLY A 123 7.09 -7.15 -6.70
N ALA A 124 7.74 -6.01 -6.45
CA ALA A 124 7.07 -4.72 -6.38
C ALA A 124 6.47 -4.29 -7.75
N ALA A 125 7.15 -4.58 -8.85
CA ALA A 125 6.60 -4.35 -10.19
C ALA A 125 5.38 -5.24 -10.48
N ALA A 126 5.47 -6.54 -10.17
CA ALA A 126 4.35 -7.46 -10.33
C ALA A 126 3.14 -7.04 -9.47
N ALA A 127 3.36 -6.67 -8.22
CA ALA A 127 2.34 -6.12 -7.33
C ALA A 127 1.70 -4.85 -7.92
N SER A 128 2.52 -3.96 -8.49
CA SER A 128 2.09 -2.74 -9.17
C SER A 128 1.33 -3.00 -10.49
N LEU A 129 1.50 -4.17 -11.11
CA LEU A 129 0.69 -4.57 -12.26
C LEU A 129 -0.63 -5.22 -11.81
N PHE A 130 -0.61 -6.14 -10.85
CA PHE A 130 -1.82 -6.86 -10.40
C PHE A 130 -2.91 -5.96 -9.86
N GLN A 131 -2.56 -5.06 -8.94
CA GLN A 131 -3.55 -4.10 -8.42
C GLN A 131 -3.92 -3.01 -9.47
N LEU A 132 -3.23 -2.89 -10.62
CA LEU A 132 -3.59 -1.95 -11.70
C LEU A 132 -4.68 -2.63 -12.53
N ALA A 133 -4.47 -3.90 -12.85
CA ALA A 133 -5.52 -4.75 -13.40
C ALA A 133 -6.76 -4.74 -12.52
N ALA A 134 -6.61 -4.92 -11.19
CA ALA A 134 -7.76 -4.84 -10.27
C ALA A 134 -8.44 -3.47 -10.27
N CYS A 135 -7.66 -2.38 -10.26
CA CYS A 135 -8.20 -1.02 -10.30
C CYS A 135 -8.99 -0.77 -11.59
N ILE A 136 -8.49 -1.24 -12.74
CA ILE A 136 -9.18 -1.15 -14.03
C ILE A 136 -10.48 -1.97 -14.02
N VAL A 137 -10.44 -3.21 -13.50
CA VAL A 137 -11.64 -4.07 -13.42
C VAL A 137 -12.71 -3.41 -12.55
N ILE A 138 -12.35 -2.95 -11.35
CA ILE A 138 -13.29 -2.29 -10.44
C ILE A 138 -13.84 -1.01 -11.09
N THR A 139 -12.98 -0.19 -11.71
CA THR A 139 -13.41 1.03 -12.42
C THR A 139 -14.42 0.70 -13.51
N THR A 140 -14.15 -0.32 -14.31
CA THR A 140 -15.02 -0.74 -15.41
C THR A 140 -16.39 -1.17 -14.88
N ILE A 141 -16.42 -1.98 -13.82
CA ILE A 141 -17.68 -2.47 -13.26
C ILE A 141 -18.46 -1.33 -12.59
N VAL A 142 -17.79 -0.47 -11.82
CA VAL A 142 -18.45 0.68 -11.17
C VAL A 142 -19.01 1.66 -12.20
N ALA A 143 -18.30 1.90 -13.31
CA ALA A 143 -18.72 2.84 -14.34
C ALA A 143 -19.81 2.29 -15.27
N THR A 144 -19.77 1.00 -15.61
CA THR A 144 -20.64 0.43 -16.65
C THR A 144 -21.83 -0.35 -16.10
N GLN A 145 -21.70 -0.91 -14.89
CA GLN A 145 -22.68 -1.85 -14.37
C GLN A 145 -23.59 -1.24 -13.31
N ARG A 146 -24.71 -1.93 -13.15
CA ARG A 146 -25.79 -1.63 -12.21
C ARG A 146 -26.20 -2.94 -11.56
N VAL A 147 -26.86 -2.82 -10.41
CA VAL A 147 -27.48 -3.94 -9.71
C VAL A 147 -28.43 -4.67 -10.65
N GLN A 148 -28.25 -5.98 -10.78
CA GLN A 148 -29.09 -6.84 -11.60
C GLN A 148 -30.27 -7.30 -10.76
N ILE A 149 -31.49 -7.18 -11.30
CA ILE A 149 -32.72 -7.66 -10.66
C ILE A 149 -33.27 -8.75 -11.58
N HIS A 150 -33.54 -9.92 -11.02
CA HIS A 150 -34.06 -11.08 -11.74
C HIS A 150 -35.42 -11.49 -11.17
N GLY A 151 -36.20 -12.25 -11.94
CA GLY A 151 -37.48 -12.82 -11.48
C GLY A 151 -38.67 -11.85 -11.51
N VAL A 152 -38.54 -10.71 -12.17
CA VAL A 152 -39.61 -9.72 -12.38
C VAL A 152 -39.65 -9.27 -13.83
N SER A 153 -40.82 -8.81 -14.27
CA SER A 153 -41.00 -8.18 -15.58
C SER A 153 -40.29 -6.82 -15.67
N ALA A 154 -40.10 -6.31 -16.90
CA ALA A 154 -39.43 -5.02 -17.11
C ALA A 154 -40.18 -3.84 -16.46
N ASP A 155 -41.51 -3.90 -16.41
CA ASP A 155 -42.34 -2.85 -15.80
C ASP A 155 -42.22 -2.86 -14.27
N GLU A 156 -42.18 -4.05 -13.68
CA GLU A 156 -41.95 -4.23 -12.24
C GLU A 156 -40.53 -3.82 -11.85
N GLU A 157 -39.52 -4.16 -12.67
CA GLU A 157 -38.16 -3.69 -12.47
C GLU A 157 -38.08 -2.16 -12.48
N ALA A 158 -38.78 -1.51 -13.42
CA ALA A 158 -38.85 -0.05 -13.49
C ALA A 158 -39.55 0.54 -12.25
N ALA A 159 -40.63 -0.09 -11.78
CA ALA A 159 -41.33 0.33 -10.56
C ALA A 159 -40.44 0.18 -9.31
N ILE A 160 -39.72 -0.94 -9.17
CA ILE A 160 -38.75 -1.16 -8.10
C ILE A 160 -37.68 -0.07 -8.14
N ARG A 161 -37.09 0.19 -9.33
CA ARG A 161 -36.06 1.21 -9.52
C ARG A 161 -36.57 2.63 -9.22
N GLY A 162 -37.83 2.93 -9.51
CA GLY A 162 -38.45 4.23 -9.25
C GLY A 162 -38.74 4.48 -7.77
N ASN A 163 -39.10 3.44 -7.02
CA ASN A 163 -39.43 3.53 -5.59
C ASN A 163 -38.23 3.28 -4.67
N TRP A 164 -37.05 3.01 -5.22
CA TRP A 164 -35.87 2.63 -4.44
C TRP A 164 -35.14 3.83 -3.81
N ASN A 165 -35.01 3.86 -2.48
CA ASN A 165 -34.37 4.98 -1.77
C ASN A 165 -33.18 4.60 -0.85
N TRP A 166 -32.77 3.33 -0.83
CA TRP A 166 -31.76 2.86 0.15
C TRP A 166 -30.31 2.97 -0.36
N ILE A 167 -30.00 2.19 -1.39
CA ILE A 167 -28.68 2.13 -2.04
C ILE A 167 -28.87 2.45 -3.51
N SER A 168 -27.95 3.23 -4.08
CA SER A 168 -27.99 3.44 -5.52
C SER A 168 -27.83 2.12 -6.27
N LEU A 169 -28.83 1.80 -7.09
CA LEU A 169 -28.81 0.62 -7.97
C LEU A 169 -27.82 0.79 -9.14
N ALA A 170 -27.30 1.99 -9.36
CA ALA A 170 -26.15 2.23 -10.24
C ALA A 170 -24.90 2.44 -9.38
N TYR A 171 -23.88 1.61 -9.60
CA TYR A 171 -22.67 1.60 -8.77
C TYR A 171 -21.93 2.94 -8.81
N GLY A 172 -21.82 3.57 -9.99
CA GLY A 172 -21.20 4.89 -10.15
C GLY A 172 -21.96 6.06 -9.54
N LYS A 173 -23.17 5.85 -9.00
CA LYS A 173 -23.94 6.87 -8.27
C LYS A 173 -23.87 6.68 -6.75
N ASP A 174 -23.31 5.56 -6.25
CA ASP A 174 -23.06 5.38 -4.82
C ASP A 174 -21.78 6.13 -4.42
N GLY A 175 -21.94 7.21 -3.66
CA GLY A 175 -20.82 8.08 -3.28
C GLY A 175 -19.71 7.35 -2.50
N ARG A 176 -20.04 6.29 -1.74
CA ARG A 176 -19.04 5.49 -1.02
C ARG A 176 -18.20 4.65 -1.98
N THR A 177 -18.85 3.99 -2.94
CA THR A 177 -18.18 3.21 -3.99
C THR A 177 -17.28 4.09 -4.85
N VAL A 178 -17.76 5.27 -5.25
CA VAL A 178 -16.97 6.24 -6.02
C VAL A 178 -15.81 6.81 -5.21
N ALA A 179 -16.04 7.22 -3.96
CA ALA A 179 -14.97 7.71 -3.10
C ALA A 179 -13.89 6.64 -2.87
N GLY A 180 -14.31 5.41 -2.57
CA GLY A 180 -13.39 4.27 -2.44
C GLY A 180 -12.56 4.07 -3.70
N LEU A 181 -13.18 4.13 -4.88
CA LEU A 181 -12.49 4.01 -6.17
C LEU A 181 -11.47 5.14 -6.40
N VAL A 182 -11.80 6.38 -6.06
CA VAL A 182 -10.89 7.53 -6.19
C VAL A 182 -9.67 7.36 -5.29
N PHE A 183 -9.87 7.03 -4.00
CA PHE A 183 -8.76 6.77 -3.09
C PHE A 183 -7.91 5.57 -3.54
N TYR A 184 -8.55 4.57 -4.13
CA TYR A 184 -7.87 3.41 -4.69
C TYR A 184 -6.95 3.78 -5.87
N TRP A 185 -7.41 4.65 -6.78
CA TRP A 185 -6.58 5.22 -7.86
C TRP A 185 -5.40 6.05 -7.33
N ILE A 186 -5.64 6.90 -6.33
CA ILE A 186 -4.61 7.73 -5.70
C ILE A 186 -3.52 6.83 -5.09
N GLY A 187 -3.90 5.83 -4.29
CA GLY A 187 -2.96 4.86 -3.74
C GLY A 187 -2.21 4.08 -4.81
N ARG A 188 -2.85 3.84 -5.97
CA ARG A 188 -2.22 3.21 -7.13
C ARG A 188 -1.06 4.03 -7.70
N VAL A 189 -1.25 5.34 -7.86
CA VAL A 189 -0.18 6.26 -8.30
C VAL A 189 0.99 6.23 -7.32
N PHE A 190 0.69 6.26 -6.02
CA PHE A 190 1.72 6.19 -5.00
C PHE A 190 2.47 4.87 -5.00
N MET A 191 1.81 3.74 -5.23
CA MET A 191 2.48 2.42 -5.36
C MET A 191 3.48 2.35 -6.52
N PHE A 192 3.14 2.92 -7.68
CA PHE A 192 4.11 3.02 -8.79
C PHE A 192 5.29 3.89 -8.42
N TRP A 193 5.03 5.03 -7.79
CA TRP A 193 6.06 5.93 -7.31
C TRP A 193 6.97 5.24 -6.27
N SER A 194 6.41 4.48 -5.33
CA SER A 194 7.14 3.66 -4.34
C SER A 194 8.07 2.67 -5.01
N THR A 195 7.59 1.98 -6.05
CA THR A 195 8.36 0.98 -6.79
C THR A 195 9.57 1.63 -7.48
N ILE A 196 9.35 2.76 -8.15
CA ILE A 196 10.42 3.52 -8.82
C ILE A 196 11.42 4.06 -7.79
N ALA A 197 10.92 4.63 -6.70
CA ALA A 197 11.76 5.15 -5.61
C ALA A 197 12.63 4.04 -5.00
N MET A 198 12.07 2.84 -4.79
CA MET A 198 12.80 1.67 -4.31
C MET A 198 13.90 1.25 -5.31
N TRP A 199 13.61 1.25 -6.61
CA TRP A 199 14.61 0.91 -7.62
C TRP A 199 15.77 1.90 -7.63
N HIS A 200 15.48 3.20 -7.55
CA HIS A 200 16.49 4.24 -7.39
C HIS A 200 17.28 4.09 -6.10
N CYS A 201 16.63 3.77 -4.97
CA CYS A 201 17.31 3.50 -3.70
C CYS A 201 18.34 2.38 -3.84
N TYR A 202 17.98 1.25 -4.45
CA TYR A 202 18.91 0.13 -4.65
C TYR A 202 20.07 0.51 -5.57
N THR A 203 19.81 1.23 -6.67
CA THR A 203 20.87 1.66 -7.59
C THR A 203 21.85 2.61 -6.91
N TYR A 204 21.35 3.56 -6.12
CA TYR A 204 22.21 4.46 -5.36
C TYR A 204 22.97 3.73 -4.27
N HIS A 205 22.31 2.88 -3.47
CA HIS A 205 22.92 2.15 -2.37
C HIS A 205 24.05 1.22 -2.85
N ASN A 206 23.89 0.58 -4.02
CA ASN A 206 24.90 -0.27 -4.62
C ASN A 206 26.18 0.47 -5.03
N ILE A 207 26.12 1.81 -5.23
CA ILE A 207 27.27 2.63 -5.66
C ILE A 207 27.83 3.47 -4.50
N HIS A 208 26.95 4.04 -3.66
CA HIS A 208 27.30 5.11 -2.72
C HIS A 208 27.28 4.70 -1.25
N TRP A 209 26.81 3.48 -0.92
CA TRP A 209 26.48 3.06 0.46
C TRP A 209 25.31 3.96 1.01
N PRO A 210 24.62 3.68 2.13
CA PRO A 210 23.37 4.37 2.49
C PRO A 210 23.54 5.87 2.89
N PHE A 211 24.75 6.41 2.85
CA PHE A 211 25.06 7.76 3.31
C PHE A 211 24.85 8.83 2.23
N ALA A 212 24.39 10.00 2.66
CA ALA A 212 24.35 11.19 1.83
C ALA A 212 25.76 11.71 1.50
N ASN A 213 25.92 12.41 0.37
CA ASN A 213 27.23 12.90 -0.11
C ASN A 213 28.03 13.68 0.97
N HIS A 214 27.37 14.53 1.76
CA HIS A 214 28.02 15.30 2.84
C HIS A 214 28.45 14.43 4.03
N ALA A 215 27.68 13.38 4.36
CA ALA A 215 28.05 12.42 5.40
C ALA A 215 29.21 11.51 4.94
N ARG A 216 29.22 11.15 3.66
CA ARG A 216 30.34 10.41 3.04
C ARG A 216 31.63 11.23 3.02
N GLN A 217 31.56 12.52 2.65
CA GLN A 217 32.71 13.42 2.68
C GLN A 217 33.26 13.62 4.09
N ARG A 218 32.40 13.78 5.12
CA ARG A 218 32.84 13.85 6.52
C ARG A 218 33.56 12.60 7.00
N ARG A 219 33.13 11.43 6.54
CA ARG A 219 33.74 10.13 6.90
C ARG A 219 35.07 9.89 6.17
N ASN A 220 35.15 10.27 4.89
CA ASN A 220 36.36 10.11 4.06
C ASN A 220 37.46 11.14 4.41
N HIS A 221 37.10 12.31 4.93
CA HIS A 221 38.07 13.36 5.28
C HIS A 221 38.59 13.31 6.72
N GLY A 222 38.26 12.28 7.51
CA GLY A 222 38.83 12.14 8.87
C GLY A 222 38.67 13.41 9.71
N ALA A 223 37.48 14.01 9.75
CA ALA A 223 37.26 15.19 10.57
C ALA A 223 37.23 14.78 12.04
N THR A 224 38.26 15.21 12.77
CA THR A 224 38.38 15.24 14.23
C THR A 224 37.05 15.62 14.87
N GLU A 225 36.60 14.84 15.85
CA GLU A 225 35.40 15.12 16.64
C GLU A 225 35.42 16.56 17.17
N PRO A 226 34.38 17.38 16.90
CA PRO A 226 33.97 18.37 17.87
C PRO A 226 33.11 17.64 18.90
N ARG A 227 33.65 17.47 20.11
CA ARG A 227 32.87 17.14 21.30
C ARG A 227 31.69 18.11 21.44
N SER A 228 30.57 17.55 21.87
CA SER A 228 29.31 18.18 22.31
C SER A 228 28.34 18.59 21.20
N GLN A 229 27.34 17.73 20.95
CA GLN A 229 26.03 17.86 21.58
C GLN A 229 25.34 16.49 21.64
N GLU A 230 25.12 16.05 22.89
CA GLU A 230 24.26 15.00 23.42
C GLU A 230 23.71 13.89 22.49
N GLY A 231 24.15 12.65 22.76
CA GLY A 231 23.22 11.53 22.88
C GLY A 231 23.25 10.38 21.87
N VAL A 232 24.19 10.31 20.91
CA VAL A 232 24.28 9.14 20.01
C VAL A 232 25.72 8.62 19.96
N LYS A 233 26.00 7.55 20.71
CA LYS A 233 27.26 6.80 20.59
C LYS A 233 27.29 6.10 19.24
N VAL A 234 28.09 6.60 18.31
CA VAL A 234 28.48 5.86 17.10
C VAL A 234 29.50 4.81 17.55
N PHE A 235 29.13 3.54 17.50
CA PHE A 235 30.04 2.43 17.81
C PHE A 235 31.06 2.27 16.68
N ASN A 236 32.35 2.41 17.02
CA ASN A 236 33.47 2.14 16.13
C ASN A 236 33.69 0.62 16.02
N TYR A 237 33.37 0.03 14.87
CA TYR A 237 33.79 -1.33 14.54
C TYR A 237 35.21 -1.30 13.96
N THR A 238 36.22 -1.36 14.82
CA THR A 238 37.62 -1.59 14.41
C THR A 238 38.42 -2.44 15.39
N GLN A 239 37.74 -3.23 16.20
CA GLN A 239 38.34 -4.27 17.04
C GLN A 239 37.34 -5.43 17.12
N LEU A 240 37.48 -6.41 16.23
CA LEU A 240 37.16 -7.84 16.37
C LEU A 240 37.44 -8.54 15.03
#